data_AF-A0A942C3Z3-F1
#
_entry.id   AF-A0A942C3Z3-F1
#
_cell.length_a   1.000
_cell.length_b   1.000
_cell.length_c   1.000
_cell.angle_alpha   90.00
_cell.angle_beta   90.00
_cell.angle_gamma   90.00
#
_symmetry.space_group_name_H-M   'P 1'
#
loop_
_entity.id
_entity.type
_entity.pdbx_description
1 polymer ?
#
loop_
_entity_poly.entity_id
_entity_poly.type
_entity_poly.pdbx_seq_one_letter_code
_entity_poly.pdbx_strand_id
1 'polypeptide(L)'
;MKRTIIIALMVIAVAVLTAGQTIQEQPNATAKEMAQHRKRIDAIDQQIISLLNERAKIALEIGRIRQRENIPPSSAKGREEEVLRNAMKQSEAPLSPEAARRIYERIIAEMVELQRLDSLKRK
;
A
#
# COMPACT_ATOMS: atom_id res chain seq x y z
N MET A 1 -14.02 65.87 -28.13
CA MET A 1 -14.93 64.79 -27.66
C MET A 1 -14.69 63.44 -28.35
N LYS A 2 -14.59 63.35 -29.69
CA LYS A 2 -14.40 62.06 -30.39
C LYS A 2 -13.09 61.31 -30.04
N ARG A 3 -11.96 62.02 -29.86
CA ARG A 3 -10.66 61.42 -29.50
C ARG A 3 -10.65 60.81 -28.09
N THR A 4 -11.31 61.45 -27.14
CA THR A 4 -11.40 60.99 -25.74
C THR A 4 -12.21 59.69 -25.61
N ILE A 5 -13.28 59.56 -26.40
CA ILE A 5 -14.14 58.37 -26.43
C ILE A 5 -13.39 57.17 -27.06
N ILE A 6 -12.61 57.41 -28.12
CA ILE A 6 -11.82 56.36 -28.79
C ILE A 6 -10.74 55.81 -27.85
N ILE A 7 -10.03 56.68 -27.12
CA ILE A 7 -9.01 56.26 -26.15
C ILE A 7 -9.65 55.44 -25.02
N ALA A 8 -10.79 55.89 -24.48
CA ALA A 8 -11.50 55.16 -23.44
C ALA A 8 -11.97 53.76 -23.90
N LEU A 9 -12.50 53.64 -25.13
CA LEU A 9 -12.88 52.36 -25.72
C LEU A 9 -11.68 51.43 -25.94
N MET A 10 -10.53 51.97 -26.37
CA MET A 10 -9.32 51.17 -26.56
C MET A 10 -8.78 50.61 -25.24
N VAL A 11 -8.79 51.41 -24.18
CA VAL A 11 -8.34 50.97 -22.85
C VAL A 11 -9.24 49.87 -22.30
N ILE A 12 -10.56 50.01 -22.46
CA ILE A 12 -11.52 48.97 -22.05
C ILE A 12 -11.33 47.70 -22.88
N ALA A 13 -11.16 47.82 -24.20
CA ALA A 13 -10.93 46.67 -25.07
C ALA A 13 -9.64 45.93 -24.70
N VAL A 14 -8.54 46.65 -24.45
CA VAL A 14 -7.27 46.07 -23.98
C VAL A 14 -7.43 45.41 -22.61
N ALA A 15 -8.16 46.04 -21.68
CA ALA A 15 -8.44 45.46 -20.36
C ALA A 15 -9.26 44.16 -20.44
N VAL A 16 -10.28 44.10 -21.31
CA VAL A 16 -11.08 42.90 -21.57
C VAL A 16 -10.24 41.81 -22.25
N LEU A 17 -9.34 42.17 -23.17
CA LEU A 17 -8.37 41.25 -23.78
C LEU A 17 -7.37 40.69 -22.76
N THR A 18 -6.94 41.49 -21.78
CA THR A 18 -6.05 41.02 -20.69
C THR A 18 -6.77 40.20 -19.62
N ALA A 19 -8.08 40.44 -19.40
CA ALA A 19 -8.89 39.68 -18.44
C ALA A 19 -9.18 38.24 -18.89
N GLY A 20 -8.97 37.92 -20.17
CA GLY A 20 -9.13 36.58 -20.74
C GLY A 20 -7.92 35.65 -20.59
N GLN A 21 -6.84 36.06 -19.90
CA GLN A 21 -5.58 35.30 -19.86
C GLN A 21 -5.14 34.77 -18.48
N THR A 22 -6.03 34.63 -17.50
CA THR A 22 -5.67 34.10 -16.16
C THR A 22 -6.39 32.82 -15.73
N ILE A 23 -6.98 32.06 -16.66
CA ILE A 23 -7.16 30.62 -16.45
C ILE A 23 -5.91 29.93 -16.99
N GLN A 24 -4.81 30.03 -16.25
CA GLN A 24 -3.70 29.09 -16.41
C GLN A 24 -4.14 27.75 -15.81
N GLU A 25 -4.76 26.90 -16.62
CA GLU A 25 -4.83 25.47 -16.32
C GLU A 25 -3.39 24.97 -16.19
N GLN A 26 -2.92 24.71 -14.97
CA GLN A 26 -1.68 23.94 -14.76
C GLN A 26 -1.95 22.50 -15.21
N PRO A 27 -1.40 22.04 -16.35
CA PRO A 27 -1.68 20.70 -16.82
C PRO A 27 -0.86 19.71 -15.99
N ASN A 28 -1.55 18.78 -15.32
CA ASN A 28 -1.09 17.41 -15.05
C ASN A 28 0.24 17.21 -14.27
N ALA A 29 0.84 18.22 -13.65
CA ALA A 29 2.09 18.05 -12.89
C ALA A 29 1.87 17.22 -11.62
N THR A 30 0.87 17.56 -10.81
CA THR A 30 0.48 16.81 -9.60
C THR A 30 0.02 15.40 -9.93
N ALA A 31 -0.78 15.22 -10.99
CA ALA A 31 -1.25 13.90 -11.40
C ALA A 31 -0.10 13.01 -11.91
N LYS A 32 0.89 13.58 -12.60
CA LYS A 32 2.13 12.88 -12.98
C LYS A 32 2.98 12.47 -11.77
N GLU A 33 3.13 13.35 -10.78
CA GLU A 33 3.85 13.06 -9.53
C GLU A 33 3.16 11.93 -8.74
N MET A 34 1.84 12.00 -8.57
CA MET A 34 1.05 10.94 -7.93
C MET A 34 1.18 9.60 -8.67
N ALA A 35 1.19 9.62 -10.01
CA ALA A 35 1.37 8.41 -10.80
C ALA A 35 2.75 7.77 -10.60
N GLN A 36 3.81 8.57 -10.41
CA GLN A 36 5.15 8.06 -10.10
C GLN A 36 5.20 7.40 -8.72
N HIS A 37 4.57 8.01 -7.71
CA HIS A 37 4.47 7.39 -6.38
C HIS A 37 3.70 6.06 -6.40
N ARG A 38 2.57 6.01 -7.12
CA ARG A 38 1.78 4.77 -7.27
C ARG A 38 2.59 3.64 -7.91
N LYS A 39 3.33 3.93 -8.99
CA LYS A 39 4.22 2.93 -9.61
C LYS A 39 5.27 2.39 -8.63
N ARG A 40 5.78 3.23 -7.73
CA ARG A 40 6.71 2.79 -6.69
C ARG A 40 6.04 1.91 -5.64
N ILE A 41 4.80 2.23 -5.26
CA ILE A 41 3.97 1.38 -4.39
C ILE A 41 3.73 0.02 -5.06
N ASP A 42 3.31 0.00 -6.32
CA ASP A 42 3.05 -1.25 -7.05
C ASP A 42 4.29 -2.17 -7.08
N ALA A 43 5.49 -1.60 -7.28
CA ALA A 43 6.75 -2.34 -7.25
C ALA A 43 7.10 -2.90 -5.86
N ILE A 44 6.74 -2.19 -4.78
CA ILE A 44 6.89 -2.68 -3.41
C ILE A 44 5.88 -3.79 -3.13
N ASP A 45 4.62 -3.61 -3.55
CA ASP A 45 3.56 -4.60 -3.35
C ASP A 45 3.88 -5.93 -4.04
N GLN A 46 4.48 -5.89 -5.23
CA GLN A 46 5.00 -7.09 -5.90
C GLN A 46 6.04 -7.84 -5.05
N GLN A 47 6.96 -7.11 -4.41
CA GLN A 47 7.96 -7.71 -3.52
C GLN A 47 7.31 -8.29 -2.27
N ILE A 48 6.35 -7.58 -1.67
CA ILE A 48 5.59 -8.05 -0.51
C ILE A 48 4.89 -9.37 -0.84
N ILE A 49 4.16 -9.44 -1.95
CA ILE A 49 3.46 -10.67 -2.37
C ILE A 49 4.44 -11.80 -2.64
N SER A 50 5.60 -11.52 -3.26
CA SER A 50 6.63 -12.55 -3.47
C SER A 50 7.14 -13.13 -2.14
N LEU A 51 7.45 -12.29 -1.16
CA LEU A 51 7.91 -12.71 0.17
C LEU A 51 6.83 -13.47 0.95
N LEU A 52 5.57 -13.04 0.85
CA LEU A 52 4.45 -13.73 1.47
C LEU A 52 4.23 -15.12 0.87
N ASN A 53 4.39 -15.27 -0.45
CA ASN A 53 4.32 -16.57 -1.11
C ASN A 53 5.46 -17.51 -0.67
N GLU A 54 6.67 -16.99 -0.51
CA GLU A 54 7.78 -17.78 0.04
C GLU A 54 7.50 -18.23 1.47
N ARG A 55 7.04 -17.30 2.33
CA ARG A 55 6.62 -17.61 3.70
C ARG A 55 5.51 -18.66 3.74
N ALA A 56 4.56 -18.59 2.81
CA ALA A 56 3.46 -19.55 2.70
C ALA A 56 3.95 -20.97 2.36
N LYS A 57 4.93 -21.11 1.45
CA LYS A 57 5.53 -22.42 1.13
C LYS A 57 6.17 -23.05 2.36
N ILE A 58 6.95 -22.28 3.11
CA ILE A 58 7.58 -22.75 4.35
C ILE A 58 6.53 -23.12 5.41
N ALA A 59 5.48 -22.30 5.55
CA ALA A 59 4.39 -22.56 6.49
C ALA A 59 3.66 -23.88 6.14
N LEU A 60 3.44 -24.17 4.86
CA LEU A 60 2.86 -25.43 4.41
C LEU A 60 3.76 -26.62 4.74
N GLU A 61 5.06 -26.53 4.52
CA GLU A 61 6.02 -27.57 4.89
C GLU A 61 6.01 -27.86 6.39
N ILE A 62 6.01 -26.82 7.23
CA ILE A 62 5.86 -26.95 8.68
C ILE A 62 4.54 -27.64 9.03
N GLY A 63 3.43 -27.25 8.39
CA GLY A 63 2.12 -27.87 8.59
C GLY A 63 2.12 -29.36 8.26
N ARG A 64 2.81 -29.77 7.19
CA ARG A 64 2.96 -31.18 6.77
C ARG A 64 3.83 -31.98 7.74
N ILE A 65 4.90 -31.38 8.24
CA ILE A 65 5.72 -32.00 9.31
C ILE A 65 4.85 -32.23 10.54
N ARG A 66 4.11 -31.21 10.98
CA ARG A 66 3.23 -31.33 12.16
C ARG A 66 2.18 -32.43 12.01
N GLN A 67 1.56 -32.56 10.83
CA GLN A 67 0.61 -33.63 10.57
C GLN A 67 1.26 -35.02 10.63
N ARG A 68 2.43 -35.18 10.01
CA ARG A 68 3.18 -36.45 10.02
C ARG A 68 3.56 -36.90 11.43
N GLU A 69 3.95 -35.95 12.26
CA GLU A 69 4.40 -36.18 13.64
C GLU A 69 3.26 -36.11 14.67
N ASN A 70 1.99 -35.98 14.24
CA ASN A 70 0.82 -35.81 15.11
C ASN A 70 0.95 -34.65 16.13
N ILE A 71 1.65 -33.58 15.75
CA ILE A 71 1.86 -32.40 16.60
C ILE A 71 0.60 -31.53 16.57
N PRO A 72 0.00 -31.22 17.74
CA PRO A 72 -1.23 -30.44 17.79
C PRO A 72 -1.00 -28.95 17.43
N PRO A 73 -1.98 -28.27 16.81
CA PRO A 73 -1.89 -26.85 16.49
C PRO A 73 -1.62 -25.94 17.70
N SER A 74 -2.07 -26.33 18.91
CA SER A 74 -1.85 -25.59 20.16
C SER A 74 -0.37 -25.35 20.49
N SER A 75 0.54 -26.19 19.97
CA SER A 75 1.99 -26.00 20.10
C SER A 75 2.52 -24.72 19.43
N ALA A 76 1.75 -24.10 18.52
CA ALA A 76 2.16 -22.92 17.78
C ALA A 76 2.03 -21.60 18.57
N LYS A 77 1.27 -21.56 19.67
CA LYS A 77 0.95 -20.31 20.40
C LYS A 77 2.19 -19.51 20.82
N GLY A 78 3.23 -20.20 21.32
CA GLY A 78 4.48 -19.54 21.72
C GLY A 78 5.24 -18.95 20.53
N ARG A 79 5.17 -19.62 19.37
CA ARG A 79 5.82 -19.17 18.13
C ARG A 79 5.10 -17.96 17.53
N GLU A 80 3.77 -17.93 17.55
CA GLU A 80 2.98 -16.80 17.03
C GLU A 80 3.31 -15.49 17.76
N GLU A 81 3.35 -15.53 19.10
CA GLU A 81 3.71 -14.37 19.91
C GLU A 81 5.14 -13.89 19.63
N GLU A 82 6.08 -14.81 19.38
CA GLU A 82 7.44 -14.45 18.98
C GLU A 82 7.48 -13.73 17.63
N VAL A 83 6.72 -14.20 16.64
CA VAL A 83 6.59 -13.51 15.33
C VAL A 83 6.07 -12.08 15.54
N LEU A 84 5.02 -11.90 16.35
CA LEU A 84 4.44 -10.58 16.62
C LEU A 84 5.45 -9.65 17.29
N ARG A 85 6.14 -10.12 18.33
CA ARG A 85 7.20 -9.33 18.99
C ARG A 85 8.31 -8.94 18.03
N ASN A 86 8.75 -9.84 17.15
CA ASN A 86 9.81 -9.54 16.19
C ASN A 86 9.35 -8.51 15.15
N ALA A 87 8.10 -8.61 14.66
CA ALA A 87 7.53 -7.62 13.76
C ALA A 87 7.45 -6.23 14.39
N MET A 88 7.01 -6.15 15.66
CA MET A 88 6.95 -4.90 16.41
C MET A 88 8.34 -4.28 16.60
N LYS A 89 9.35 -5.10 16.95
CA LYS A 89 10.73 -4.64 17.15
C LYS A 89 11.39 -4.10 15.87
N GLN A 90 11.00 -4.62 14.71
CA GLN A 90 11.56 -4.20 13.42
C GLN A 90 10.83 -2.99 12.83
N SER A 91 9.72 -2.55 13.43
CA SER A 91 8.92 -1.44 12.93
C SER A 91 9.32 -0.13 13.61
N GLU A 92 9.74 0.83 12.80
CA GLU A 92 9.98 2.22 13.21
C GLU A 92 9.19 3.18 12.29
N ALA A 93 8.99 4.43 12.73
CA ALA A 93 8.24 5.43 11.97
C ALA A 93 8.72 5.49 10.51
N PRO A 94 7.82 5.55 9.51
CA PRO A 94 6.39 5.93 9.61
C PRO A 94 5.41 4.80 9.97
N LEU A 95 5.85 3.53 10.07
CA LEU A 95 4.98 2.41 10.44
C LEU A 95 5.14 2.12 11.94
N SER A 96 4.09 2.35 12.74
CA SER A 96 4.18 2.12 14.18
C SER A 96 4.27 0.62 14.53
N PRO A 97 4.89 0.25 15.66
CA PRO A 97 4.90 -1.14 16.14
C PRO A 97 3.50 -1.78 16.21
N GLU A 98 2.48 -1.03 16.62
CA GLU A 98 1.10 -1.50 16.70
C GLU A 98 0.51 -1.75 15.30
N ALA A 99 0.87 -0.94 14.32
CA ALA A 99 0.48 -1.17 12.93
C ALA A 99 1.14 -2.44 12.38
N ALA A 100 2.43 -2.65 12.65
CA ALA A 100 3.13 -3.88 12.29
C ALA A 100 2.51 -5.12 12.96
N ARG A 101 2.11 -5.01 14.24
CA ARG A 101 1.40 -6.08 14.95
C ARG A 101 0.13 -6.49 14.22
N ARG A 102 -0.75 -5.53 13.87
CA ARG A 102 -2.02 -5.82 13.16
C ARG A 102 -1.80 -6.46 11.79
N ILE A 103 -0.78 -6.01 11.05
CA ILE A 103 -0.42 -6.62 9.76
C ILE A 103 0.01 -8.07 9.97
N TYR A 104 0.88 -8.32 10.95
CA TYR A 104 1.40 -9.66 11.20
C TYR A 104 0.37 -10.62 11.79
N GLU A 105 -0.59 -10.14 12.60
CA GLU A 105 -1.75 -10.93 13.03
C GLU A 105 -2.50 -11.48 11.81
N ARG A 106 -2.75 -10.64 10.80
CA ARG A 106 -3.43 -11.08 9.59
C ARG A 106 -2.58 -12.05 8.79
N ILE A 107 -1.29 -11.77 8.62
CA ILE A 107 -0.35 -12.66 7.92
C ILE A 107 -0.27 -14.04 8.60
N ILE A 108 -0.27 -14.10 9.93
CA ILE A 108 -0.27 -15.37 10.67
C ILE A 108 -1.58 -16.11 10.44
N ALA A 109 -2.73 -15.44 10.57
CA ALA A 109 -4.04 -16.05 10.37
C ALA A 109 -4.17 -16.71 8.99
N GLU A 110 -3.72 -16.04 7.93
CA GLU A 110 -3.76 -16.60 6.57
C GLU A 110 -2.86 -17.85 6.41
N MET A 111 -1.70 -17.90 7.07
CA MET A 111 -0.86 -19.11 7.01
C MET A 111 -1.46 -20.29 7.77
N VAL A 112 -2.11 -20.03 8.91
CA VAL A 112 -2.81 -21.07 9.66
C VAL A 112 -3.95 -21.63 8.83
N GLU A 113 -4.74 -20.76 8.19
CA GLU A 113 -5.82 -21.16 7.30
C GLU A 113 -5.30 -21.96 6.10
N LEU A 114 -4.19 -21.53 5.48
CA LEU A 114 -3.57 -22.24 4.38
C LEU A 114 -3.13 -23.67 4.77
N GLN A 115 -2.52 -23.84 5.95
CA GLN A 115 -2.16 -25.16 6.48
C GLN A 115 -3.40 -26.03 6.73
N ARG A 116 -4.47 -25.44 7.27
CA ARG A 116 -5.75 -26.14 7.48
C ARG A 116 -6.31 -26.65 6.15
N LEU A 117 -6.34 -25.82 5.12
CA LEU A 117 -6.84 -26.21 3.79
C LEU A 117 -5.97 -27.28 3.12
N ASP A 118 -4.63 -27.21 3.23
CA ASP A 118 -3.73 -28.27 2.73
C ASP A 118 -3.96 -29.60 3.46
N SER A 119 -4.22 -29.56 4.78
CA SER A 119 -4.55 -30.76 5.56
C SER A 119 -5.84 -31.45 5.12
N LEU A 120 -6.84 -30.67 4.67
CA LEU A 120 -8.13 -31.19 4.24
C LEU A 120 -8.06 -31.82 2.85
N LYS A 121 -7.25 -31.27 1.94
CA LYS A 121 -7.06 -31.81 0.58
C LYS A 121 -6.29 -33.14 0.55
N ARG A 122 -5.60 -33.49 1.64
CA ARG A 122 -4.79 -34.70 1.75
C ARG A 122 -5.51 -35.88 2.42
N LYS A 123 -6.70 -35.64 2.98
CA LYS A 123 -7.58 -36.67 3.53
C LYS A 123 -8.50 -37.20 2.44
#